data_AF-A0A368JEG1-F1
#
_entry.id   AF-A0A368JEG1-F1
#
_cell.length_a   1.000
_cell.length_b   1.000
_cell.length_c   1.000
_cell.angle_alpha   90.00
_cell.angle_beta   90.00
_cell.angle_gamma   90.00
#
_symmetry.space_group_name_H-M   'P 1'
#
loop_
_entity.id
_entity.type
_entity.pdbx_description
1 polymer ?
#
loop_
_entity_poly.entity_id
_entity_poly.type
_entity_poly.pdbx_seq_one_letter_code
_entity_poly.pdbx_strand_id
1 'polypeptide(L)'
;MKNAFILYVLTFFFSYANAQNSTVTNGTEYLKLIPGSEQSAFKRVEISSDIDTTWNRWKERGYNFGFNPRITPMYTTVNGILSTPYMIQVRGNENERNRKRWGYHVFEGYAKDDKSRITMLVNKHIEDEKPVAELYYYSTVYNHDEPAYNWFKIGSDVRQHSFLFSRDKAIFYGSLKMTNALTLGNIGRDNLLAEKPTADAETNYAEDAKHVNYEALKNSENGTIFYDKDNNIVVIKINGKWMKLAVEALPKGVNYSF
;
A
#
# COMPACT_ATOMS: atom_id res chain seq x y z
N MET A 1 -35.08 78.53 -5.03
CA MET A 1 -33.94 77.72 -5.49
C MET A 1 -33.20 77.08 -4.31
N LYS A 2 -33.84 76.14 -3.58
CA LYS A 2 -33.22 75.42 -2.44
C LYS A 2 -33.59 73.93 -2.36
N ASN A 3 -34.36 73.40 -3.32
CA ASN A 3 -34.83 72.00 -3.27
C ASN A 3 -34.20 71.10 -4.36
N ALA A 4 -33.24 71.59 -5.14
CA ALA A 4 -32.60 70.80 -6.19
C ALA A 4 -31.34 70.04 -5.71
N PHE A 5 -30.83 70.32 -4.51
CA PHE A 5 -29.55 69.77 -4.04
C PHE A 5 -29.67 68.45 -3.27
N ILE A 6 -30.86 68.13 -2.75
CA ILE A 6 -31.09 66.91 -1.95
C ILE A 6 -31.32 65.68 -2.84
N LEU A 7 -31.77 65.87 -4.09
CA LEU A 7 -32.02 64.75 -5.00
C LEU A 7 -30.73 64.16 -5.60
N TYR A 8 -29.64 64.95 -5.69
CA TYR A 8 -28.37 64.50 -6.27
C TYR A 8 -27.50 63.69 -5.29
N VAL A 9 -27.67 63.89 -3.99
CA VAL A 9 -26.92 63.15 -2.95
C VAL A 9 -27.52 61.76 -2.71
N LEU A 10 -28.83 61.59 -2.93
CA LEU A 10 -29.49 60.28 -2.80
C LEU A 10 -29.25 59.34 -3.99
N THR A 11 -28.89 59.87 -5.17
CA THR A 11 -28.51 59.05 -6.34
C THR A 11 -27.06 58.56 -6.30
N PHE A 12 -26.22 59.09 -5.40
CA PHE A 12 -24.81 58.65 -5.29
C PHE A 12 -24.58 57.48 -4.33
N PHE A 13 -25.57 57.11 -3.51
CA PHE A 13 -25.49 55.96 -2.61
C PHE A 13 -26.01 54.64 -3.20
N PHE A 14 -26.60 54.66 -4.40
CA PHE A 14 -27.07 53.44 -5.08
C PHE A 14 -26.05 52.79 -6.02
N SER A 15 -24.87 53.40 -6.20
CA SER A 15 -23.89 52.93 -7.20
C SER A 15 -22.75 52.08 -6.62
N TYR A 16 -22.70 51.86 -5.30
CA TYR A 16 -21.68 51.04 -4.64
C TYR A 16 -22.23 49.76 -3.98
N ALA A 17 -23.41 49.32 -4.41
CA ALA A 17 -23.83 47.93 -4.27
C ALA A 17 -23.57 47.18 -5.58
N ASN A 18 -22.35 47.28 -6.13
CA ASN A 18 -21.85 46.21 -6.98
C ASN A 18 -21.61 45.03 -6.05
N ALA A 19 -22.67 44.24 -5.94
CA ALA A 19 -22.64 42.90 -5.43
C ALA A 19 -21.31 42.26 -5.80
N GLN A 20 -20.61 41.76 -4.77
CA GLN A 20 -19.89 40.51 -4.91
C GLN A 20 -20.93 39.48 -5.34
N ASN A 21 -21.29 39.50 -6.63
CA ASN A 21 -21.67 38.28 -7.31
C ASN A 21 -20.39 37.46 -7.27
N SER A 22 -20.22 36.69 -6.19
CA SER A 22 -19.59 35.40 -6.36
C SER A 22 -20.26 34.83 -7.60
N THR A 23 -19.48 34.63 -8.65
CA THR A 23 -19.88 33.71 -9.71
C THR A 23 -20.10 32.39 -9.00
N VAL A 24 -21.33 32.17 -8.52
CA VAL A 24 -21.84 30.85 -8.22
C VAL A 24 -21.93 30.22 -9.61
N THR A 25 -20.80 29.69 -10.06
CA THR A 25 -20.76 28.72 -11.14
C THR A 25 -21.80 27.68 -10.79
N ASN A 26 -22.83 27.54 -11.63
CA ASN A 26 -23.90 26.57 -11.47
C ASN A 26 -23.28 25.18 -11.18
N GLY A 27 -23.26 24.79 -9.91
CA GLY A 27 -22.42 23.73 -9.36
C GLY A 27 -22.87 22.31 -9.69
N THR A 28 -23.20 22.03 -10.94
CA THR A 28 -23.73 20.73 -11.39
C THR A 28 -22.83 20.01 -12.39
N GLU A 29 -21.76 20.63 -12.88
CA GLU A 29 -20.89 20.00 -13.90
C GLU A 29 -20.05 18.85 -13.33
N TYR A 30 -19.71 18.90 -12.05
CA TYR A 30 -18.88 17.90 -11.36
C TYR A 30 -19.68 16.87 -10.56
N LEU A 31 -21.01 17.03 -10.51
CA LEU A 31 -21.95 16.10 -9.88
C LEU A 31 -23.07 15.81 -10.88
N LYS A 32 -22.93 14.71 -11.61
CA LYS A 32 -23.88 14.34 -12.67
C LYS A 32 -24.81 13.23 -12.20
N LEU A 33 -26.11 13.41 -12.46
CA LEU A 33 -27.09 12.34 -12.38
C LEU A 33 -27.25 11.71 -13.76
N ILE A 34 -26.75 10.49 -13.92
CA ILE A 34 -26.76 9.75 -15.17
C ILE A 34 -27.95 8.77 -15.12
N PRO A 35 -28.87 8.82 -16.10
CA PRO A 35 -29.95 7.84 -16.20
C PRO A 35 -29.42 6.40 -16.22
N GLY A 36 -30.21 5.47 -15.68
CA GLY A 36 -29.97 4.04 -15.79
C GLY A 36 -30.19 3.53 -17.22
N SER A 37 -30.62 2.28 -17.36
CA SER A 37 -31.05 1.76 -18.67
C SER A 37 -32.25 2.53 -19.21
N GLU A 38 -32.49 2.47 -20.53
CA GLU A 38 -33.59 3.17 -21.20
C GLU A 38 -34.98 2.92 -20.59
N GLN A 39 -35.14 1.79 -19.89
CA GLN A 39 -36.38 1.36 -19.25
C GLN A 39 -36.41 1.66 -17.73
N SER A 40 -35.38 2.30 -17.17
CA SER A 40 -35.24 2.52 -15.74
C SER A 40 -35.47 3.99 -15.38
N ALA A 41 -36.33 4.22 -14.37
CA ALA A 41 -36.47 5.54 -13.75
C ALA A 41 -35.31 5.88 -12.79
N PHE A 42 -34.42 4.92 -12.52
CA PHE A 42 -33.31 5.10 -11.59
C PHE A 42 -32.14 5.83 -12.24
N LYS A 43 -31.33 6.48 -11.42
CA LYS A 43 -30.17 7.27 -11.84
C LYS A 43 -28.97 6.85 -11.00
N ARG A 44 -27.77 6.96 -11.58
CA ARG A 44 -26.50 6.88 -10.84
C ARG A 44 -25.87 8.26 -10.73
N VAL A 45 -25.09 8.46 -9.68
CA VAL A 45 -24.30 9.68 -9.49
C VAL A 45 -22.90 9.46 -10.04
N GLU A 46 -22.36 10.45 -10.73
CA GLU A 46 -20.94 10.54 -11.09
C GLU A 46 -20.36 11.82 -10.48
N ILE A 47 -19.25 11.66 -9.77
CA ILE A 47 -18.47 12.77 -9.22
C ILE A 47 -17.15 12.81 -10.00
N SER A 48 -16.79 13.98 -10.51
CA SER A 48 -15.59 14.18 -11.33
C SER A 48 -14.86 15.46 -10.95
N SER A 49 -13.59 15.54 -11.32
CA SER A 49 -12.76 16.73 -11.18
C SER A 49 -11.98 16.98 -12.47
N ASP A 50 -11.53 18.22 -12.66
CA ASP A 50 -10.70 18.60 -13.80
C ASP A 50 -9.22 18.29 -13.57
N ILE A 51 -8.47 18.26 -14.68
CA ILE A 51 -7.01 18.28 -14.67
C ILE A 51 -6.56 19.74 -14.60
N ASP A 52 -5.90 20.12 -13.51
CA ASP A 52 -5.30 21.45 -13.35
C ASP A 52 -3.83 21.29 -12.94
N THR A 53 -2.91 21.54 -13.87
CA THR A 53 -1.46 21.46 -13.61
C THR A 53 -0.96 22.53 -12.62
N THR A 54 -1.76 23.57 -12.36
CA THR A 54 -1.44 24.68 -11.46
C THR A 54 -1.97 24.49 -10.04
N TRP A 55 -2.72 23.41 -9.77
CA TRP A 55 -3.25 23.09 -8.45
C TRP A 55 -2.13 23.02 -7.41
N ASN A 56 -2.20 23.89 -6.39
CA ASN A 56 -1.08 24.11 -5.46
C ASN A 56 -0.66 22.84 -4.69
N ARG A 57 -1.58 21.89 -4.48
CA ARG A 57 -1.28 20.61 -3.84
C ARG A 57 -0.28 19.76 -4.65
N TRP A 58 -0.10 19.98 -5.96
CA TRP A 58 0.97 19.30 -6.71
C TRP A 58 2.38 19.66 -6.25
N LYS A 59 2.55 20.70 -5.43
CA LYS A 59 3.84 20.98 -4.76
C LYS A 59 4.05 20.11 -3.53
N GLU A 60 2.98 19.53 -2.99
CA GLU A 60 3.01 18.65 -1.84
C GLU A 60 3.29 17.21 -2.30
N ARG A 61 4.23 16.57 -1.62
CA ARG A 61 4.71 15.24 -1.99
C ARG A 61 3.60 14.19 -2.01
N GLY A 62 2.71 14.21 -1.01
CA GLY A 62 1.61 13.24 -0.88
C GLY A 62 0.66 13.23 -2.08
N TYR A 63 0.56 14.36 -2.79
CA TYR A 63 -0.31 14.51 -3.95
C TYR A 63 0.42 14.33 -5.28
N ASN A 64 1.71 14.66 -5.37
CA ASN A 64 2.44 14.58 -6.65
C ASN A 64 3.18 13.25 -6.87
N PHE A 65 3.60 12.58 -5.80
CA PHE A 65 4.47 11.42 -5.93
C PHE A 65 3.71 10.31 -6.65
N GLY A 66 4.23 9.83 -7.77
CA GLY A 66 3.59 8.79 -8.58
C GLY A 66 2.39 9.21 -9.43
N PHE A 67 2.08 10.51 -9.49
CA PHE A 67 1.02 11.06 -10.34
C PHE A 67 1.62 11.95 -11.43
N ASN A 68 0.94 12.04 -12.58
CA ASN A 68 1.31 12.96 -13.65
C ASN A 68 0.27 14.10 -13.70
N PRO A 69 0.59 15.30 -13.20
CA PRO A 69 -0.34 16.43 -13.13
C PRO A 69 -0.95 16.85 -14.47
N ARG A 70 -0.38 16.42 -15.61
CA ARG A 70 -0.90 16.74 -16.95
C ARG A 70 -2.07 15.87 -17.37
N ILE A 71 -2.29 14.74 -16.69
CA ILE A 71 -3.34 13.77 -17.04
C ILE A 71 -4.18 13.33 -15.84
N THR A 72 -3.69 13.51 -14.61
CA THR A 72 -4.40 13.16 -13.38
C THR A 72 -5.34 14.29 -12.97
N PRO A 73 -6.65 14.03 -12.81
CA PRO A 73 -7.57 15.02 -12.22
C PRO A 73 -7.15 15.44 -10.81
N MET A 74 -7.52 16.65 -10.40
CA MET A 74 -7.38 17.08 -9.00
C MET A 74 -8.11 16.12 -8.07
N TYR A 75 -7.65 15.99 -6.83
CA TYR A 75 -8.28 15.06 -5.90
C TYR A 75 -9.64 15.59 -5.48
N THR A 76 -10.65 14.71 -5.43
CA THR A 76 -11.95 15.03 -4.84
C THR A 76 -11.94 14.65 -3.37
N THR A 77 -12.30 15.58 -2.50
CA THR A 77 -12.33 15.37 -1.05
C THR A 77 -13.76 15.19 -0.55
N VAL A 78 -13.96 14.19 0.31
CA VAL A 78 -15.18 14.05 1.12
C VAL A 78 -14.87 14.54 2.54
N ASN A 79 -15.37 15.74 2.88
CA ASN A 79 -15.19 16.34 4.21
C ASN A 79 -16.23 15.80 5.20
N GLY A 80 -16.19 14.49 5.46
CA GLY A 80 -17.14 13.82 6.33
C GLY A 80 -16.97 12.31 6.32
N ILE A 81 -17.89 11.61 6.98
CA ILE A 81 -17.89 10.15 7.01
C ILE A 81 -18.45 9.63 5.68
N LEU A 82 -17.67 8.82 4.96
CA LEU A 82 -18.18 7.99 3.87
C LEU A 82 -18.56 6.62 4.44
N SER A 83 -19.85 6.38 4.64
CA SER A 83 -20.38 5.09 5.10
C SER A 83 -21.31 4.51 4.04
N THR A 84 -21.11 3.24 3.68
CA THR A 84 -21.93 2.52 2.72
C THR A 84 -22.04 1.06 3.14
N PRO A 85 -23.23 0.43 3.05
CA PRO A 85 -23.36 -1.02 3.23
C PRO A 85 -22.96 -1.81 1.97
N TYR A 86 -22.59 -1.11 0.88
CA TYR A 86 -22.26 -1.69 -0.41
C TYR A 86 -20.76 -1.66 -0.71
N MET A 87 -20.34 -2.49 -1.66
CA MET A 87 -18.96 -2.60 -2.11
C MET A 87 -18.41 -1.29 -2.69
N ILE A 88 -17.21 -0.89 -2.25
CA ILE A 88 -16.38 0.09 -2.94
C ILE A 88 -15.49 -0.66 -3.94
N GLN A 89 -15.57 -0.31 -5.22
CA GLN A 89 -14.77 -0.94 -6.28
C GLN A 89 -13.74 0.04 -6.83
N VAL A 90 -12.46 -0.36 -6.79
CA VAL A 90 -11.37 0.38 -7.44
C VAL A 90 -11.03 -0.31 -8.76
N ARG A 91 -11.52 0.26 -9.85
CA ARG A 91 -11.27 -0.19 -11.23
C ARG A 91 -10.29 0.77 -11.91
N GLY A 92 -9.64 0.29 -12.97
CA GLY A 92 -8.54 1.00 -13.59
C GLY A 92 -7.52 0.01 -14.14
N ASN A 93 -7.18 0.17 -15.41
CA ASN A 93 -6.04 -0.45 -16.06
C ASN A 93 -5.18 0.65 -16.72
N GLU A 94 -4.05 0.27 -17.30
CA GLU A 94 -3.08 1.20 -17.89
C GLU A 94 -3.65 2.12 -19.00
N ASN A 95 -4.73 1.70 -19.66
CA ASN A 95 -5.38 2.40 -20.77
C ASN A 95 -6.56 3.29 -20.34
N GLU A 96 -6.95 3.28 -19.06
CA GLU A 96 -8.05 4.10 -18.57
C GLU A 96 -7.62 5.55 -18.26
N ARG A 97 -8.46 6.52 -18.65
CA ARG A 97 -8.22 7.96 -18.43
C ARG A 97 -7.99 8.33 -16.96
N ASN A 98 -8.59 7.57 -16.03
CA ASN A 98 -8.44 7.71 -14.58
C ASN A 98 -7.87 6.42 -13.98
N ARG A 99 -6.87 5.84 -14.64
CA ARG A 99 -6.20 4.62 -14.18
C ARG A 99 -5.80 4.67 -12.71
N LYS A 100 -5.71 3.49 -12.11
CA LYS A 100 -5.05 3.29 -10.82
C LYS A 100 -3.66 3.95 -10.83
N ARG A 101 -3.20 4.43 -9.67
CA ARG A 101 -1.82 4.94 -9.54
C ARG A 101 -0.84 3.83 -9.96
N TRP A 102 -0.01 4.15 -10.95
CA TRP A 102 0.88 3.22 -11.67
C TRP A 102 0.20 1.95 -12.25
N GLY A 103 -1.13 1.91 -12.34
CA GLY A 103 -1.89 0.79 -12.91
C GLY A 103 -2.25 -0.33 -11.92
N TYR A 104 -1.65 -0.37 -10.74
CA TYR A 104 -1.82 -1.48 -9.79
C TYR A 104 -2.16 -1.07 -8.35
N HIS A 105 -2.04 0.21 -7.96
CA HIS A 105 -2.43 0.68 -6.63
C HIS A 105 -3.94 0.71 -6.45
N VAL A 106 -4.47 0.02 -5.44
CA VAL A 106 -5.91 -0.01 -5.14
C VAL A 106 -6.28 0.71 -3.85
N PHE A 107 -5.35 0.84 -2.90
CA PHE A 107 -5.61 1.54 -1.65
C PHE A 107 -4.33 2.16 -1.09
N GLU A 108 -4.46 3.39 -0.59
CA GLU A 108 -3.39 4.12 0.09
C GLU A 108 -3.99 4.81 1.33
N GLY A 109 -3.44 4.50 2.51
CA GLY A 109 -3.85 5.12 3.77
C GLY A 109 -2.67 5.75 4.48
N TYR A 110 -2.73 7.05 4.73
CA TYR A 110 -1.62 7.80 5.30
C TYR A 110 -1.74 7.87 6.83
N ALA A 111 -0.60 7.79 7.51
CA ALA A 111 -0.52 8.01 8.95
C ALA A 111 -0.89 9.46 9.31
N LYS A 112 -1.21 9.70 10.58
CA LYS A 112 -1.60 11.03 11.09
C LYS A 112 -0.60 12.14 10.75
N ASP A 113 0.68 11.80 10.66
CA ASP A 113 1.76 12.74 10.35
C ASP A 113 2.11 12.83 8.86
N ASP A 114 1.38 12.09 8.00
CA ASP A 114 1.59 12.00 6.55
C ASP A 114 2.97 11.44 6.13
N LYS A 115 3.67 10.74 7.04
CA LYS A 115 5.03 10.25 6.75
C LYS A 115 5.10 8.76 6.40
N SER A 116 4.17 7.98 6.94
CA SER A 116 4.07 6.53 6.72
C SER A 116 2.75 6.19 6.05
N ARG A 117 2.68 5.06 5.34
CA ARG A 117 1.50 4.75 4.52
C ARG A 117 1.25 3.26 4.32
N ILE A 118 0.03 2.82 4.60
CA ILE A 118 -0.43 1.50 4.16
C ILE A 118 -0.68 1.55 2.66
N THR A 119 -0.11 0.61 1.92
CA THR A 119 -0.23 0.54 0.46
C THR A 119 -0.71 -0.85 0.06
N MET A 120 -1.79 -0.93 -0.72
CA MET A 120 -2.28 -2.17 -1.32
C MET A 120 -2.15 -2.12 -2.83
N LEU A 121 -1.47 -3.12 -3.39
CA LEU A 121 -1.24 -3.28 -4.82
C LEU A 121 -1.87 -4.59 -5.30
N VAL A 122 -2.29 -4.63 -6.56
CA VAL A 122 -2.76 -5.87 -7.20
C VAL A 122 -2.10 -6.02 -8.56
N ASN A 123 -1.51 -7.19 -8.80
CA ASN A 123 -0.87 -7.59 -10.04
C ASN A 123 0.30 -6.68 -10.45
N LYS A 124 1.03 -6.11 -9.49
CA LYS A 124 2.31 -5.43 -9.79
C LYS A 124 3.37 -6.47 -10.17
N HIS A 125 3.48 -7.54 -9.39
CA HIS A 125 4.43 -8.63 -9.60
C HIS A 125 3.74 -9.96 -9.89
N ILE A 126 4.54 -10.89 -10.40
CA ILE A 126 4.22 -12.32 -10.49
C ILE A 126 5.25 -13.05 -9.63
N GLU A 127 4.78 -13.83 -8.66
CA GLU A 127 5.61 -14.68 -7.79
C GLU A 127 5.04 -16.10 -7.84
N ASP A 128 5.92 -17.10 -7.88
CA ASP A 128 5.53 -18.52 -8.02
C ASP A 128 4.45 -18.72 -9.11
N GLU A 129 4.73 -18.16 -10.30
CA GLU A 129 3.90 -18.24 -11.50
C GLU A 129 2.51 -17.56 -11.40
N LYS A 130 2.22 -16.83 -10.32
CA LYS A 130 0.93 -16.19 -10.10
C LYS A 130 1.06 -14.70 -9.80
N PRO A 131 0.12 -13.86 -10.30
CA PRO A 131 0.10 -12.46 -9.93
C PRO A 131 -0.20 -12.30 -8.44
N VAL A 132 0.47 -11.35 -7.78
CA VAL A 132 0.32 -11.13 -6.34
C VAL A 132 -0.56 -9.92 -6.02
N ALA A 133 -1.29 -10.03 -4.91
CA ALA A 133 -1.84 -8.88 -4.21
C ALA A 133 -0.94 -8.59 -3.01
N GLU A 134 -0.45 -7.36 -2.94
CA GLU A 134 0.58 -6.96 -1.97
C GLU A 134 -0.03 -5.96 -0.99
N LEU A 135 0.28 -6.10 0.29
CA LEU A 135 -0.13 -5.17 1.33
C LEU A 135 1.03 -4.95 2.29
N TYR A 136 1.47 -3.71 2.42
CA TYR A 136 2.59 -3.36 3.28
C TYR A 136 2.42 -1.98 3.90
N TYR A 137 3.13 -1.74 5.01
CA TYR A 137 3.15 -0.46 5.70
C TYR A 137 4.49 0.24 5.49
N TYR A 138 4.51 1.21 4.59
CA TYR A 138 5.72 1.95 4.24
C TYR A 138 6.07 2.98 5.31
N SER A 139 7.36 3.12 5.59
CA SER A 139 7.92 4.07 6.55
C SER A 139 8.29 5.39 5.87
N THR A 140 9.12 6.17 6.54
CA THR A 140 9.56 7.50 6.08
C THR A 140 10.78 7.44 5.15
N VAL A 141 11.45 6.28 5.10
CA VAL A 141 12.59 6.00 4.21
C VAL A 141 12.05 5.51 2.88
N TYR A 142 12.52 6.11 1.78
CA TYR A 142 12.03 5.83 0.43
C TYR A 142 13.06 5.04 -0.38
N ASN A 143 13.21 3.78 -0.04
CA ASN A 143 13.97 2.80 -0.80
C ASN A 143 13.30 1.43 -0.66
N HIS A 144 13.96 0.40 -1.15
CA HIS A 144 13.47 -0.96 -1.01
C HIS A 144 14.04 -1.68 0.20
N ASP A 145 14.76 -1.03 1.12
CA ASP A 145 15.43 -1.70 2.24
C ASP A 145 14.50 -1.97 3.43
N GLU A 146 14.89 -2.85 4.35
CA GLU A 146 14.10 -3.17 5.56
C GLU A 146 13.63 -1.93 6.36
N PRO A 147 14.43 -0.87 6.58
CA PRO A 147 13.97 0.34 7.28
C PRO A 147 12.88 1.14 6.56
N ALA A 148 12.64 0.89 5.27
CA ALA A 148 11.52 1.48 4.54
C ALA A 148 10.17 0.84 4.88
N TYR A 149 10.14 -0.23 5.67
CA TYR A 149 8.92 -0.94 6.02
C TYR A 149 8.71 -1.00 7.53
N ASN A 150 7.59 -0.47 7.96
CA ASN A 150 7.12 -0.54 9.34
C ASN A 150 6.41 -1.88 9.60
N TRP A 151 6.17 -2.19 10.88
CA TRP A 151 5.35 -3.34 11.27
C TRP A 151 3.89 -3.17 10.85
N PHE A 152 3.41 -4.11 10.05
CA PHE A 152 2.00 -4.36 9.76
C PHE A 152 1.47 -5.42 10.73
N LYS A 153 0.50 -5.05 11.57
CA LYS A 153 -0.07 -5.96 12.56
C LYS A 153 -1.39 -6.54 12.10
N ILE A 154 -1.54 -7.86 12.21
CA ILE A 154 -2.79 -8.59 11.93
C ILE A 154 -3.32 -9.21 13.22
N GLY A 155 -4.53 -8.84 13.64
CA GLY A 155 -5.26 -9.49 14.74
C GLY A 155 -5.90 -8.54 15.75
N SER A 156 -5.10 -7.85 16.57
CA SER A 156 -5.56 -7.03 17.71
C SER A 156 -4.84 -5.69 17.77
N ASP A 157 -5.41 -4.69 18.44
CA ASP A 157 -4.79 -3.41 18.80
C ASP A 157 -3.94 -3.48 20.10
N VAL A 158 -3.98 -4.59 20.84
CA VAL A 158 -3.25 -4.77 22.11
C VAL A 158 -1.77 -5.11 21.88
N ARG A 159 -0.85 -4.34 22.48
CA ARG A 159 0.61 -4.54 22.36
C ARG A 159 1.02 -5.97 22.74
N GLN A 160 1.98 -6.55 22.01
CA GLN A 160 2.49 -7.93 22.24
C GLN A 160 1.42 -9.04 22.16
N HIS A 161 0.33 -8.79 21.43
CA HIS A 161 -0.61 -9.81 21.01
C HIS A 161 -0.66 -9.86 19.48
N SER A 162 -1.07 -11.00 18.92
CA SER A 162 -1.20 -11.25 17.48
C SER A 162 0.14 -11.30 16.72
N PHE A 163 0.16 -10.89 15.45
CA PHE A 163 1.25 -11.18 14.51
C PHE A 163 1.71 -9.89 13.82
N LEU A 164 3.01 -9.64 13.82
CA LEU A 164 3.64 -8.52 13.12
C LEU A 164 4.32 -9.04 11.85
N PHE A 165 4.16 -8.31 10.76
CA PHE A 165 4.80 -8.55 9.47
C PHE A 165 5.50 -7.27 9.01
N SER A 166 6.74 -7.38 8.55
CA SER A 166 7.47 -6.32 7.84
C SER A 166 8.15 -6.96 6.63
N ARG A 167 8.97 -6.20 5.88
CA ARG A 167 9.57 -6.61 4.60
C ARG A 167 10.13 -8.04 4.64
N ASP A 168 11.07 -8.29 5.55
CA ASP A 168 11.85 -9.53 5.61
C ASP A 168 11.70 -10.26 6.96
N LYS A 169 10.69 -9.87 7.77
CA LYS A 169 10.53 -10.34 9.16
C LYS A 169 9.08 -10.53 9.53
N ALA A 170 8.83 -11.54 10.35
CA ALA A 170 7.55 -11.74 11.03
C ALA A 170 7.75 -12.15 12.48
N ILE A 171 6.94 -11.57 13.38
CA ILE A 171 6.97 -11.86 14.82
C ILE A 171 5.59 -12.37 15.25
N PHE A 172 5.57 -13.55 15.86
CA PHE A 172 4.36 -14.22 16.29
C PHE A 172 4.27 -14.18 17.82
N TYR A 173 3.47 -13.27 18.37
CA TYR A 173 3.20 -13.23 19.82
C TYR A 173 2.12 -14.23 20.24
N GLY A 174 1.27 -14.66 19.30
CA GLY A 174 0.23 -15.65 19.52
C GLY A 174 0.67 -17.09 19.22
N SER A 175 -0.18 -18.06 19.56
CA SER A 175 0.02 -19.46 19.19
C SER A 175 -0.09 -19.64 17.68
N LEU A 176 0.92 -20.24 17.05
CA LEU A 176 0.88 -20.69 15.67
C LEU A 176 0.58 -22.20 15.63
N LYS A 177 -0.59 -22.58 15.11
CA LYS A 177 -0.94 -23.98 14.85
C LYS A 177 -0.94 -24.23 13.34
N MET A 178 -0.03 -25.07 12.87
CA MET A 178 -0.02 -25.56 11.49
C MET A 178 -0.75 -26.90 11.44
N THR A 179 -1.78 -27.02 10.60
CA THR A 179 -2.58 -28.26 10.45
C THR A 179 -2.06 -29.17 9.34
N ASN A 180 -0.99 -28.77 8.66
CA ASN A 180 -0.34 -29.51 7.58
C ASN A 180 1.18 -29.50 7.81
N ALA A 181 1.98 -29.72 6.77
CA ALA A 181 3.43 -29.72 6.83
C ALA A 181 4.04 -28.31 6.94
N LEU A 182 5.21 -28.24 7.58
CA LEU A 182 6.15 -27.12 7.53
C LEU A 182 7.39 -27.61 6.78
N THR A 183 7.73 -26.92 5.69
CA THR A 183 9.01 -27.12 5.01
C THR A 183 10.03 -26.12 5.52
N LEU A 184 11.17 -26.61 5.98
CA LEU A 184 12.28 -25.75 6.39
C LEU A 184 12.93 -25.12 5.15
N GLY A 185 13.52 -23.92 5.33
CA GLY A 185 14.33 -23.30 4.28
C GLY A 185 15.42 -24.25 3.81
N ASN A 186 15.41 -24.56 2.51
CA ASN A 186 16.35 -25.47 1.85
C ASN A 186 17.56 -24.66 1.37
N ILE A 187 18.52 -24.41 2.27
CA ILE A 187 19.57 -23.39 2.11
C ILE A 187 20.93 -24.08 1.95
N GLY A 188 21.62 -23.78 0.85
CA GLY A 188 23.04 -24.10 0.64
C GLY A 188 23.88 -22.84 0.43
N ARG A 189 25.16 -23.01 0.11
CA ARG A 189 26.08 -21.87 -0.12
C ARG A 189 25.63 -20.96 -1.26
N ASP A 190 25.01 -21.51 -2.29
CA ASP A 190 24.46 -20.79 -3.44
C ASP A 190 23.20 -19.95 -3.11
N ASN A 191 22.58 -20.18 -1.94
CA ASN A 191 21.46 -19.39 -1.43
C ASN A 191 21.91 -18.24 -0.52
N LEU A 192 23.22 -18.04 -0.33
CA LEU A 192 23.77 -17.07 0.61
C LEU A 192 24.69 -16.09 -0.10
N LEU A 193 24.52 -14.81 0.22
CA LEU A 193 25.39 -13.75 -0.25
C LEU A 193 25.77 -12.84 0.92
N ALA A 194 27.04 -12.86 1.31
CA ALA A 194 27.49 -12.14 2.50
C ALA A 194 27.48 -10.62 2.31
N GLU A 195 27.83 -10.15 1.11
CA GLU A 195 27.84 -8.74 0.76
C GLU A 195 26.51 -8.34 0.14
N LYS A 196 25.97 -7.19 0.58
CA LYS A 196 24.73 -6.68 0.02
C LYS A 196 24.94 -6.25 -1.43
N PRO A 197 24.08 -6.68 -2.39
CA PRO A 197 24.11 -6.17 -3.75
C PRO A 197 23.97 -4.64 -3.78
N THR A 198 24.70 -3.97 -4.67
CA THR A 198 24.61 -2.52 -4.87
C THR A 198 23.47 -2.12 -5.80
N ALA A 199 22.99 -3.06 -6.61
CA ALA A 199 21.85 -2.87 -7.50
C ALA A 199 20.54 -2.75 -6.72
N ASP A 200 19.54 -2.09 -7.31
CA ASP A 200 18.22 -1.95 -6.70
C ASP A 200 17.53 -3.31 -6.55
N ALA A 201 16.96 -3.55 -5.37
CA ALA A 201 16.38 -4.84 -4.98
C ALA A 201 15.21 -5.26 -5.87
N GLU A 202 14.47 -4.32 -6.48
CA GLU A 202 13.40 -4.66 -7.41
C GLU A 202 13.95 -5.33 -8.68
N THR A 203 15.08 -4.81 -9.17
CA THR A 203 15.70 -5.29 -10.42
C THR A 203 16.56 -6.53 -10.22
N ASN A 204 17.06 -6.76 -9.01
CA ASN A 204 17.99 -7.82 -8.66
C ASN A 204 17.50 -8.67 -7.48
N TYR A 205 16.19 -8.86 -7.39
CA TYR A 205 15.50 -9.50 -6.25
C TYR A 205 16.07 -10.88 -5.90
N ALA A 206 16.52 -11.66 -6.88
CA ALA A 206 17.04 -13.01 -6.65
C ALA A 206 18.36 -13.01 -5.86
N GLU A 207 19.28 -12.08 -6.16
CA GLU A 207 20.53 -11.94 -5.40
C GLU A 207 20.29 -11.23 -4.06
N ASP A 208 19.39 -10.24 -4.02
CA ASP A 208 19.00 -9.58 -2.76
C ASP A 208 18.42 -10.60 -1.77
N ALA A 209 17.58 -11.53 -2.23
CA ALA A 209 17.03 -12.61 -1.41
C ALA A 209 18.12 -13.53 -0.82
N LYS A 210 19.24 -13.76 -1.51
CA LYS A 210 20.37 -14.51 -0.94
C LYS A 210 21.05 -13.76 0.19
N HIS A 211 21.13 -12.43 0.08
CA HIS A 211 21.65 -11.60 1.16
C HIS A 211 20.69 -11.57 2.36
N VAL A 212 19.37 -11.54 2.12
CA VAL A 212 18.35 -11.68 3.16
C VAL A 212 18.51 -12.99 3.92
N ASN A 213 18.70 -14.12 3.23
CA ASN A 213 18.98 -15.41 3.88
C ASN A 213 20.24 -15.37 4.74
N TYR A 214 21.32 -14.75 4.24
CA TYR A 214 22.57 -14.60 4.98
C TYR A 214 22.37 -13.80 6.27
N GLU A 215 21.74 -12.63 6.21
CA GLU A 215 21.49 -11.80 7.39
C GLU A 215 20.51 -12.48 8.36
N ALA A 216 19.51 -13.21 7.87
CA ALA A 216 18.60 -14.00 8.71
C ALA A 216 19.34 -15.08 9.49
N LEU A 217 20.23 -15.84 8.85
CA LEU A 217 21.03 -16.87 9.52
C LEU A 217 22.11 -16.28 10.44
N LYS A 218 22.78 -15.21 10.03
CA LYS A 218 23.82 -14.55 10.84
C LYS A 218 23.24 -13.98 12.14
N ASN A 219 22.10 -13.29 12.06
CA ASN A 219 21.44 -12.64 13.18
C ASN A 219 20.42 -13.54 13.91
N SER A 220 20.33 -14.81 13.54
CA SER A 220 19.41 -15.79 14.12
C SER A 220 19.60 -16.00 15.62
N GLU A 221 18.51 -16.30 16.32
CA GLU A 221 18.52 -16.67 17.73
C GLU A 221 18.66 -18.19 17.93
N ASN A 222 18.92 -18.62 19.17
CA ASN A 222 18.85 -20.03 19.53
C ASN A 222 17.46 -20.59 19.22
N GLY A 223 17.41 -21.83 18.73
CA GLY A 223 16.19 -22.48 18.27
C GLY A 223 15.87 -22.26 16.79
N THR A 224 16.65 -21.45 16.06
CA THR A 224 16.52 -21.33 14.60
C THR A 224 16.89 -22.65 13.93
N ILE A 225 16.05 -23.13 13.00
CA ILE A 225 16.22 -24.41 12.29
C ILE A 225 16.13 -24.17 10.77
N PHE A 226 16.98 -24.83 9.99
CA PHE A 226 16.85 -24.90 8.53
C PHE A 226 17.36 -26.25 8.01
N TYR A 227 17.12 -26.55 6.73
CA TYR A 227 17.68 -27.70 6.05
C TYR A 227 18.91 -27.28 5.24
N ASP A 228 20.08 -27.79 5.63
CA ASP A 228 21.34 -27.60 4.91
C ASP A 228 21.40 -28.59 3.75
N LYS A 229 21.17 -28.06 2.55
CA LYS A 229 21.06 -28.85 1.32
C LYS A 229 22.40 -29.35 0.80
N ASP A 230 23.49 -28.65 1.12
CA ASP A 230 24.83 -29.04 0.67
C ASP A 230 25.31 -30.29 1.41
N ASN A 231 24.84 -30.50 2.64
CA ASN A 231 25.22 -31.62 3.50
C ASN A 231 24.08 -32.62 3.75
N ASN A 232 22.86 -32.36 3.25
CA ASN A 232 21.64 -33.15 3.46
C ASN A 232 21.31 -33.38 4.94
N ILE A 233 21.32 -32.32 5.75
CA ILE A 233 21.03 -32.38 7.19
C ILE A 233 20.08 -31.28 7.65
N VAL A 234 19.35 -31.54 8.74
CA VAL A 234 18.66 -30.48 9.48
C VAL A 234 19.61 -29.89 10.50
N VAL A 235 19.69 -28.57 10.58
CA VAL A 235 20.59 -27.84 11.47
C VAL A 235 19.77 -26.94 12.40
N ILE A 236 20.16 -26.91 13.67
CA ILE A 236 19.56 -26.06 14.72
C ILE A 236 20.63 -25.22 15.42
N LYS A 237 20.32 -23.97 15.77
CA LYS A 237 21.19 -23.11 16.57
C LYS A 237 20.98 -23.34 18.06
N ILE A 238 22.02 -23.74 18.78
CA ILE A 238 21.99 -23.99 20.24
C ILE A 238 23.19 -23.29 20.87
N ASN A 239 22.94 -22.45 21.88
CA ASN A 239 23.97 -21.68 22.59
C ASN A 239 24.95 -20.96 21.64
N GLY A 240 24.42 -20.34 20.58
CA GLY A 240 25.19 -19.61 19.57
C GLY A 240 25.92 -20.47 18.54
N LYS A 241 25.84 -21.81 18.62
CA LYS A 241 26.51 -22.73 17.70
C LYS A 241 25.49 -23.46 16.83
N TRP A 242 25.83 -23.65 15.56
CA TRP A 242 25.06 -24.50 14.65
C TRP A 242 25.38 -25.97 14.91
N MET A 243 24.35 -26.78 15.09
CA MET A 243 24.46 -28.20 15.41
C MET A 243 23.53 -29.00 14.52
N LYS A 244 23.96 -30.20 14.11
CA LYS A 244 23.09 -31.15 13.42
C LYS A 244 21.97 -31.59 14.37
N LEU A 245 20.73 -31.54 13.90
CA LEU A 245 19.61 -32.18 14.58
C LEU A 245 19.68 -33.69 14.35
N ALA A 246 19.74 -34.47 15.44
CA ALA A 246 19.74 -35.92 15.34
C ALA A 246 18.36 -36.41 14.92
N VAL A 247 18.32 -37.24 13.87
CA VAL A 247 17.10 -37.88 13.36
C VAL A 247 17.36 -39.37 13.22
N GLU A 248 16.30 -40.16 13.37
CA GLU A 248 16.34 -41.61 13.16
C GLU A 248 15.59 -41.97 11.88
N ALA A 249 15.96 -43.09 11.27
CA ALA A 249 15.19 -43.64 10.17
C ALA A 249 13.77 -43.98 10.64
N LEU A 250 12.82 -43.97 9.70
CA LEU A 250 11.45 -44.39 10.01
C LEU A 250 11.44 -45.82 10.57
N PRO A 251 10.51 -46.15 11.48
CA PRO A 251 10.36 -47.50 12.00
C PRO A 251 10.17 -48.53 10.89
N LYS A 252 10.64 -49.76 11.11
CA LYS A 252 10.47 -50.85 10.14
C LYS A 252 8.99 -51.04 9.78
N GLY A 253 8.68 -51.03 8.49
CA GLY A 253 7.30 -51.18 7.98
C GLY A 253 6.53 -49.87 7.85
N VAL A 254 7.08 -48.74 8.28
CA VAL A 254 6.53 -47.41 8.01
C VAL A 254 7.18 -46.86 6.74
N ASN A 255 6.37 -46.64 5.71
CA ASN A 255 6.78 -46.00 4.47
C ASN A 255 5.68 -45.07 3.98
N TYR A 256 6.06 -43.94 3.40
CA TYR A 256 5.14 -43.00 2.78
C TYR A 256 5.17 -43.21 1.26
N SER A 257 4.02 -43.50 0.64
CA SER A 257 3.93 -43.90 -0.77
C SER A 257 3.77 -42.75 -1.76
N PHE A 258 3.81 -41.52 -1.26
CA PHE A 258 3.66 -40.29 -2.04
C PHE A 258 5.01 -39.71 -2.41
#